data_AF-A0A7C5A793-F1
#
_entry.id   AF-A0A7C5A793-F1
#
_cell.length_a   1.000
_cell.length_b   1.000
_cell.length_c   1.000
_cell.angle_alpha   90.00
_cell.angle_beta   90.00
_cell.angle_gamma   90.00
#
_symmetry.space_group_name_H-M   'P 1'
#
loop_
_entity.id
_entity.type
_entity.pdbx_description
1 polymer ?
#
loop_
_entity_poly.entity_id
_entity_poly.type
_entity_poly.pdbx_seq_one_letter_code
_entity_poly.pdbx_strand_id
1 'polypeptide(L)'
;MKQDRFLIGILAFIAALIVISLVLFFTRQQPLEYGAEDTPAGVVRNYVIAIQRGDYVRAYGYLADQQKKPSYTQFEQLFLSNPQSLSATGIRLGQTTQSGSQAWVEVTVIYGTGGPFGNSSGDSV
;
A
#
# COMPACT_ATOMS: atom_id res chain seq x y z
N MET A 1 53.25 -8.29 -2.25
CA MET A 1 51.83 -8.45 -1.89
C MET A 1 51.19 -9.35 -2.93
N LYS A 2 50.99 -10.63 -2.62
CA LYS A 2 50.44 -11.61 -3.57
C LYS A 2 48.94 -11.32 -3.67
N GLN A 3 48.48 -11.01 -4.87
CA GLN A 3 47.09 -10.82 -5.18
C GLN A 3 46.35 -12.12 -4.82
N ASP A 4 45.63 -12.13 -3.69
CA ASP A 4 44.84 -13.27 -3.27
C ASP A 4 43.66 -13.40 -4.23
N ARG A 5 43.89 -14.10 -5.34
CA ARG A 5 42.91 -14.42 -6.38
C ARG A 5 41.65 -15.03 -5.78
N PHE A 6 41.80 -15.76 -4.67
CA PHE A 6 40.70 -16.31 -3.88
C PHE A 6 39.85 -15.22 -3.20
N LEU A 7 40.49 -14.25 -2.54
CA LEU A 7 39.81 -13.12 -1.91
C LEU A 7 39.07 -12.26 -2.95
N ILE A 8 39.70 -12.03 -4.11
CA ILE A 8 39.08 -11.28 -5.21
C ILE A 8 37.85 -12.03 -5.77
N GLY A 9 37.93 -13.36 -5.89
CA GLY A 9 36.79 -14.17 -6.32
C GLY A 9 35.59 -14.05 -5.39
N ILE A 10 35.82 -14.14 -4.07
CA ILE A 10 34.76 -13.96 -3.06
C ILE A 10 34.20 -12.54 -3.11
N LEU A 11 35.07 -11.53 -3.21
CA LEU A 11 34.65 -10.13 -3.26
C LEU A 11 33.77 -9.86 -4.49
N ALA A 12 34.16 -10.38 -5.65
CA ALA A 12 33.37 -10.26 -6.88
C ALA A 12 32.01 -10.96 -6.76
N PHE A 13 31.96 -12.13 -6.12
CA PHE A 13 30.71 -12.86 -5.89
C PHE A 13 29.76 -12.10 -4.95
N ILE A 14 30.26 -11.54 -3.85
CA ILE A 14 29.47 -10.73 -2.92
C ILE A 14 28.93 -9.48 -3.64
N ALA A 15 29.78 -8.80 -4.42
CA ALA A 15 29.36 -7.64 -5.20
C ALA A 15 28.24 -8.01 -6.19
N ALA A 16 28.36 -9.15 -6.88
CA ALA A 16 27.32 -9.66 -7.77
C ALA A 16 26.00 -9.94 -7.03
N LEU A 17 26.05 -10.55 -5.84
CA LEU A 17 24.86 -10.79 -5.02
C LEU A 17 24.18 -9.49 -4.59
N ILE A 18 24.95 -8.48 -4.16
CA ILE A 18 24.40 -7.16 -3.79
C ILE A 18 23.66 -6.54 -4.98
N VAL A 19 24.28 -6.56 -6.17
CA VAL A 19 23.66 -6.02 -7.39
C VAL A 19 22.36 -6.76 -7.71
N ILE A 20 22.35 -8.09 -7.66
CA ILE A 20 21.14 -8.89 -7.90
C ILE A 20 20.05 -8.54 -6.89
N SER A 21 20.38 -8.44 -5.60
CA SER A 21 19.42 -8.06 -4.56
C SER A 21 18.82 -6.67 -4.80
N LEU A 22 19.63 -5.68 -5.19
CA LEU A 22 19.13 -4.34 -5.51
C LEU A 22 18.20 -4.34 -6.74
N VAL A 23 18.57 -5.06 -7.80
CA VAL A 23 17.72 -5.20 -9.00
C VAL A 23 16.37 -5.82 -8.64
N LEU A 24 16.38 -6.91 -7.87
CA LEU A 24 15.14 -7.56 -7.43
C LEU A 24 14.32 -6.65 -6.51
N PHE A 25 14.97 -5.90 -5.62
CA PHE A 25 14.29 -4.97 -4.73
C PHE A 25 13.53 -3.89 -5.50
N PHE A 26 14.19 -3.21 -6.46
CA PHE A 26 13.53 -2.20 -7.27
C PHE A 26 12.46 -2.79 -8.20
N THR A 27 12.68 -3.99 -8.75
CA THR A 27 11.69 -4.65 -9.63
C THR A 27 10.44 -5.10 -8.86
N ARG A 28 10.59 -5.44 -7.56
CA ARG A 28 9.48 -5.93 -6.72
C ARG A 28 8.63 -4.81 -6.14
N GLN A 29 9.07 -3.55 -6.22
CA GLN A 29 8.24 -2.40 -5.86
C GLN A 29 7.13 -2.27 -6.90
N GLN A 30 5.96 -2.89 -6.64
CA GLN A 30 4.77 -2.59 -7.43
C GLN A 30 4.36 -1.15 -7.11
N PRO A 31 4.43 -0.22 -8.08
CA PRO A 31 3.98 1.13 -7.83
C PRO A 31 2.48 1.07 -7.51
N LEU A 32 2.08 1.74 -6.42
CA LEU A 32 0.67 1.89 -6.04
C LEU A 32 -0.03 2.78 -7.08
N GLU A 33 -0.37 2.25 -8.25
CA GLU A 33 -1.03 3.01 -9.31
C GLU A 33 -2.55 2.96 -9.21
N TYR A 34 -3.18 4.08 -9.57
CA TYR A 34 -4.63 4.12 -9.76
C TYR A 34 -5.02 3.20 -10.91
N GLY A 35 -5.96 2.30 -10.65
CA GLY A 35 -6.50 1.41 -11.68
C GLY A 35 -7.88 1.85 -12.16
N ALA A 36 -8.57 0.98 -12.91
CA ALA A 36 -9.93 1.24 -13.38
C ALA A 36 -10.92 1.46 -12.21
N GLU A 37 -11.82 2.44 -12.39
CA GLU A 37 -12.81 2.91 -11.41
C GLU A 37 -14.24 2.48 -11.78
N ASP A 38 -14.37 1.60 -12.77
CA ASP A 38 -15.63 1.07 -13.30
C ASP A 38 -16.30 0.04 -12.38
N THR A 39 -15.58 -0.43 -11.36
CA THR A 39 -16.06 -1.39 -10.36
C THR A 39 -16.05 -0.79 -8.95
N PRO A 40 -16.99 -1.18 -8.06
CA PRO A 40 -16.98 -0.72 -6.67
C PRO A 40 -15.65 -1.01 -5.96
N ALA A 41 -15.08 -2.20 -6.20
CA ALA A 41 -13.77 -2.57 -5.68
C ALA A 41 -12.65 -1.65 -6.22
N GLY A 42 -12.72 -1.25 -7.49
CA GLY A 42 -11.79 -0.31 -8.11
C GLY A 42 -11.82 1.08 -7.48
N VAL A 43 -13.02 1.58 -7.17
CA VAL A 43 -13.20 2.86 -6.46
C VAL A 43 -12.60 2.79 -5.05
N VAL A 44 -12.90 1.73 -4.29
CA VAL A 44 -12.34 1.54 -2.94
C VAL A 44 -10.81 1.41 -2.98
N ARG A 45 -10.25 0.67 -3.95
CA ARG A 45 -8.81 0.58 -4.18
C ARG A 45 -8.20 1.97 -4.39
N ASN A 46 -8.77 2.76 -5.31
CA ASN A 46 -8.20 4.05 -5.67
C ASN A 46 -8.34 5.07 -4.52
N TYR A 47 -9.40 4.98 -3.71
CA TYR A 47 -9.54 5.75 -2.47
C TYR A 47 -8.40 5.46 -1.48
N VAL A 48 -8.11 4.16 -1.24
CA VAL A 48 -7.00 3.75 -0.37
C VAL A 48 -5.65 4.25 -0.91
N ILE A 49 -5.42 4.11 -2.21
CA ILE A 49 -4.19 4.57 -2.86
C ILE A 49 -4.03 6.09 -2.71
N ALA A 50 -5.12 6.85 -2.87
CA ALA A 50 -5.11 8.30 -2.70
C ALA A 50 -4.68 8.70 -1.29
N ILE A 51 -5.19 8.02 -0.25
CA ILE A 51 -4.78 8.26 1.14
C ILE A 51 -3.30 7.92 1.34
N GLN A 52 -2.85 6.76 0.84
CA GLN A 52 -1.46 6.31 1.00
C GLN A 52 -0.46 7.21 0.27
N ARG A 53 -0.87 7.83 -0.84
CA ARG A 53 -0.07 8.82 -1.58
C ARG A 53 -0.15 10.24 -0.98
N GLY A 54 -1.01 10.47 0.01
CA GLY A 54 -1.27 11.81 0.56
C GLY A 54 -2.12 12.71 -0.35
N ASP A 55 -2.76 12.15 -1.38
CA ASP A 55 -3.67 12.84 -2.28
C ASP A 55 -5.08 12.93 -1.66
N TYR A 56 -5.20 13.74 -0.60
CA TYR A 56 -6.45 13.86 0.16
C TYR A 56 -7.57 14.52 -0.64
N VAL A 57 -7.24 15.34 -1.64
CA VAL A 57 -8.23 15.95 -2.55
C VAL A 57 -8.93 14.85 -3.35
N ARG A 58 -8.17 13.93 -3.96
CA ARG A 58 -8.75 12.81 -4.71
C ARG A 58 -9.47 11.83 -3.78
N ALA A 59 -8.90 11.53 -2.61
CA ALA A 59 -9.54 10.67 -1.61
C ALA A 59 -10.90 11.24 -1.18
N TYR A 60 -10.97 12.54 -0.90
CA TYR A 60 -12.20 13.25 -0.53
C TYR A 60 -13.25 13.23 -1.65
N GLY A 61 -12.81 13.25 -2.91
CA GLY A 61 -13.67 13.14 -4.09
C GLY A 61 -14.42 11.82 -4.22
N TYR A 62 -13.88 10.72 -3.67
CA TYR A 62 -14.56 9.42 -3.68
C TYR A 62 -15.67 9.30 -2.62
N LEU A 63 -15.76 10.22 -1.65
CA LEU A 63 -16.85 10.22 -0.68
C LEU A 63 -18.14 10.73 -1.32
N ALA A 64 -19.20 9.94 -1.20
CA ALA A 64 -20.54 10.34 -1.60
C ALA A 64 -21.00 11.62 -0.88
N ASP A 65 -21.63 12.54 -1.62
CA ASP A 65 -22.18 13.79 -1.09
C ASP A 65 -23.47 13.50 -0.31
N GLN A 66 -23.30 13.09 0.95
CA GLN A 66 -24.37 12.82 1.90
C GLN A 66 -24.31 13.80 3.08
N GLN A 67 -25.40 13.92 3.83
CA GLN A 67 -25.51 14.83 4.98
C GLN A 67 -24.40 14.66 6.04
N LYS A 68 -23.77 13.48 6.11
CA LYS A 68 -22.70 13.17 7.07
C LYS A 68 -21.29 13.32 6.48
N LYS A 69 -21.14 13.86 5.27
CA LYS A 69 -19.82 14.09 4.67
C LYS A 69 -19.08 15.17 5.48
N PRO A 70 -17.89 14.88 6.03
CA PRO A 70 -17.12 15.89 6.75
C PRO A 70 -16.69 17.00 5.79
N SER A 71 -16.33 18.18 6.32
CA SER A 71 -15.67 19.19 5.49
C SER A 71 -14.30 18.67 5.03
N TYR A 72 -13.79 19.17 3.90
CA TYR A 72 -12.46 18.81 3.41
C TYR A 72 -11.39 18.99 4.49
N THR A 73 -11.42 20.12 5.21
CA THR A 73 -10.47 20.40 6.30
C THR A 73 -10.56 19.39 7.44
N GLN A 74 -11.78 18.98 7.84
CA GLN A 74 -11.96 17.96 8.87
C GLN A 74 -11.43 16.60 8.40
N PHE A 75 -11.72 16.23 7.15
CA PHE A 75 -11.23 15.00 6.55
C PHE A 75 -9.70 14.97 6.52
N GLU A 76 -9.07 16.00 5.97
CA GLU A 76 -7.62 16.14 5.87
C GLU A 76 -6.94 16.07 7.25
N GLN A 77 -7.50 16.77 8.24
CA GLN A 77 -6.95 16.81 9.59
C GLN A 77 -6.95 15.43 10.28
N LEU A 78 -7.92 14.56 9.98
CA LEU A 78 -7.93 13.18 10.51
C LEU A 78 -6.69 12.41 10.06
N PHE A 79 -6.29 12.53 8.80
CA PHE A 79 -5.12 11.81 8.26
C PHE A 79 -3.80 12.45 8.69
N LEU A 80 -3.74 13.78 8.79
CA LEU A 80 -2.55 14.49 9.28
C LEU A 80 -2.27 14.22 10.76
N SER A 81 -3.32 13.99 11.57
CA SER A 81 -3.18 13.72 13.00
C SER A 81 -2.67 12.31 13.32
N ASN A 82 -2.81 11.35 12.39
CA ASN A 82 -2.40 9.97 12.60
C ASN A 82 -1.69 9.33 11.37
N PRO A 83 -0.53 9.86 10.94
CA PRO A 83 0.13 9.43 9.71
C PRO A 83 0.73 8.02 9.77
N GLN A 84 0.98 7.48 10.98
CA GLN A 84 1.64 6.20 11.16
C GLN A 84 0.74 4.99 10.87
N SER A 85 -0.59 5.10 10.97
CA SER A 85 -1.48 3.94 10.84
C SER A 85 -1.76 3.51 9.39
N LEU A 86 -1.36 4.33 8.40
CA LEU A 86 -1.77 4.15 6.99
C LEU A 86 -0.61 3.73 6.09
N SER A 87 0.61 4.13 6.44
CA SER A 87 1.82 3.88 5.64
C SER A 87 2.35 2.44 5.77
N ALA A 88 2.03 1.74 6.87
CA ALA A 88 2.51 0.39 7.18
C ALA A 88 1.46 -0.71 6.99
N THR A 89 0.35 -0.37 6.34
CA THR A 89 -0.85 -1.21 6.32
C THR A 89 -1.09 -1.74 4.91
N GLY A 90 -0.93 -3.05 4.73
CA GLY A 90 -1.35 -3.72 3.51
C GLY A 90 -2.86 -3.82 3.45
N ILE A 91 -3.47 -3.57 2.30
CA ILE A 91 -4.92 -3.75 2.14
C ILE A 91 -5.18 -4.83 1.10
N ARG A 92 -6.04 -5.79 1.44
CA ARG A 92 -6.54 -6.81 0.51
C ARG A 92 -8.04 -6.63 0.35
N LEU A 93 -8.47 -6.49 -0.90
CA LEU A 93 -9.89 -6.45 -1.24
C LEU A 93 -10.41 -7.88 -1.37
N GLY A 94 -11.51 -8.15 -0.67
CA GLY A 94 -12.21 -9.44 -0.64
C GLY A 94 -13.37 -9.46 -1.61
N GLN A 95 -14.45 -10.14 -1.21
CA GLN A 95 -15.65 -10.25 -2.05
C GLN A 95 -16.36 -8.90 -2.19
N THR A 96 -16.97 -8.69 -3.36
CA THR A 96 -17.84 -7.53 -3.62
C THR A 96 -19.26 -8.03 -3.84
N THR A 97 -20.18 -7.58 -3.00
CA THR A 97 -21.61 -7.86 -3.14
C THR A 97 -22.29 -6.60 -3.61
N GLN A 98 -23.04 -6.67 -4.70
CA GLN A 98 -23.79 -5.54 -5.24
C GLN A 98 -25.30 -5.79 -5.10
N SER A 99 -26.02 -4.80 -4.56
CA SER A 99 -27.49 -4.79 -4.51
C SER A 99 -27.99 -3.45 -5.05
N GLY A 100 -28.46 -3.46 -6.30
CA GLY A 100 -28.94 -2.26 -6.99
C GLY A 100 -27.84 -1.20 -7.12
N SER A 101 -28.09 -0.03 -6.53
CA SER A 101 -27.18 1.13 -6.51
C SER A 101 -26.17 1.11 -5.36
N GLN A 102 -26.21 0.09 -4.50
CA GLN A 102 -25.28 -0.06 -3.38
C GLN A 102 -24.38 -1.27 -3.61
N ALA A 103 -23.13 -1.14 -3.18
CA ALA A 103 -22.16 -2.23 -3.20
C ALA A 103 -21.39 -2.24 -1.88
N TRP A 104 -21.16 -3.45 -1.38
CA TRP A 104 -20.33 -3.71 -0.20
C TRP A 104 -19.08 -4.40 -0.68
N VAL A 105 -17.93 -3.83 -0.32
CA VAL A 105 -16.61 -4.37 -0.64
C VAL A 105 -15.97 -4.77 0.67
N GLU A 106 -15.67 -6.06 0.81
CA GLU A 106 -14.92 -6.55 1.96
C GLU A 106 -13.48 -6.04 1.90
N VAL A 107 -13.00 -5.45 3.00
CA VAL A 107 -11.63 -4.93 3.08
C VAL A 107 -10.92 -5.61 4.24
N THR A 108 -9.89 -6.40 3.93
CA THR A 108 -8.97 -6.94 4.94
C THR A 108 -7.81 -5.97 5.12
N VAL A 109 -7.65 -5.49 6.35
CA VAL A 109 -6.56 -4.59 6.72
C VAL A 109 -5.45 -5.41 7.38
N ILE A 110 -4.26 -5.38 6.79
CA ILE A 110 -3.09 -6.15 7.22
C ILE A 110 -2.12 -5.21 7.90
N TYR A 111 -2.03 -5.30 9.22
CA TYR A 111 -1.05 -4.55 10.00
C TYR A 111 0.27 -5.31 10.03
N GLY A 112 1.29 -4.77 9.36
CA GLY A 112 2.65 -5.32 9.43
C GLY A 112 3.38 -4.78 10.64
N THR A 113 3.58 -5.58 11.69
CA THR A 113 4.65 -5.30 12.66
C THR A 113 5.98 -5.47 11.93
N GLY A 114 6.69 -4.36 11.71
CA GLY A 114 7.80 -4.18 10.75
C GLY A 114 9.07 -5.01 10.97
N GLY A 115 8.95 -6.33 11.10
CA GLY A 115 10.05 -7.29 11.16
C GLY A 115 9.96 -8.32 10.02
N PRO A 116 11.09 -8.94 9.63
CA PRO A 116 11.17 -9.91 8.54
C PRO A 116 10.36 -11.20 8.75
N PHE A 117 9.76 -11.38 9.93
CA PHE A 117 8.94 -12.54 10.31
C PHE A 117 7.62 -12.13 11.00
N GLY A 118 7.16 -10.88 10.79
CA GLY A 118 5.96 -10.34 11.44
C GLY A 118 4.71 -11.16 11.14
N ASN A 119 4.18 -11.78 12.19
CA ASN A 119 2.86 -12.40 12.26
C ASN A 119 1.81 -11.35 11.87
N SER A 120 1.20 -11.52 10.70
CA SER A 120 0.13 -10.65 10.21
C SER A 120 -1.20 -11.12 10.81
N SER A 121 -1.76 -10.30 11.69
CA SER A 121 -3.16 -10.42 12.10
C SER A 121 -3.98 -9.57 11.13
N GLY A 122 -4.91 -10.20 10.41
CA GLY A 122 -5.86 -9.51 9.55
C GLY A 122 -7.21 -9.46 10.23
N ASP A 123 -7.73 -8.24 10.45
CA ASP A 123 -9.13 -8.03 10.81
C ASP A 123 -9.90 -7.66 9.54
N SER A 124 -11.06 -8.31 9.34
CA SER A 124 -12.02 -7.99 8.28
C SER A 124 -13.11 -7.07 8.84
N VAL A 125 -13.44 -6.01 8.09
CA VAL A 125 -14.50 -5.05 8.40
C VAL A 125 -15.42 -4.90 7.20
#